data_AF-A0A8J6HRT1-F1
#
_entry.id   AF-A0A8J6HRT1-F1
#
_cell.length_a   1.000
_cell.length_b   1.000
_cell.length_c   1.000
_cell.angle_alpha   90.00
_cell.angle_beta   90.00
_cell.angle_gamma   90.00
#
_symmetry.space_group_name_H-M   'P 1'
#
loop_
_entity.id
_entity.type
_entity.pdbx_description
1 polymer ?
#
loop_
_entity_poly.entity_id
_entity_poly.type
_entity_poly.pdbx_seq_one_letter_code
_entity_poly.pdbx_strand_id
1 'polypeptide(L)'
;MKLLMLFAVFCLVHSSNSLSLPSTFQRCDKRKSNFNDCLSSAIQNAVSQLSKPIKEYGLPSFEPFLIPAVTLNSGINVSMDQKFTNYRITGRTNITSTKAT
;
A
#
# COMPACT_ATOMS: atom_id res chain seq x y z
N MET A 1 19.19 11.10 40.76
CA MET A 1 17.86 10.62 40.31
C MET A 1 17.22 11.53 39.26
N LYS A 2 17.14 12.85 39.47
CA LYS A 2 16.61 13.82 38.47
C LYS A 2 17.31 13.81 37.10
N LEU A 3 18.64 13.63 37.08
CA LEU A 3 19.42 13.57 35.83
C LEU A 3 19.14 12.30 35.00
N LEU A 4 18.88 11.17 35.68
CA LEU A 4 18.54 9.90 35.03
C LEU A 4 17.14 9.97 34.39
N MET A 5 16.20 10.63 35.08
CA MET A 5 14.85 10.91 34.56
C MET A 5 14.88 11.83 33.32
N LEU A 6 15.72 12.87 33.33
CA LEU A 6 15.90 13.77 32.18
C LEU A 6 16.46 13.06 30.94
N PHE A 7 17.42 12.16 31.13
CA PHE A 7 17.99 11.38 30.02
C PHE A 7 16.98 10.38 29.43
N ALA A 8 16.18 9.74 30.28
CA ALA A 8 15.12 8.83 29.86
C ALA A 8 14.04 9.53 29.03
N VAL A 9 13.66 10.77 29.40
CA VAL A 9 12.70 11.58 28.63
C VAL A 9 13.29 11.98 27.27
N PHE A 10 14.58 12.31 27.19
CA PHE A 10 15.22 12.69 25.91
C PHE A 10 15.29 11.54 24.89
N CYS A 11 15.50 10.30 25.36
CA CYS A 11 15.53 9.12 24.50
C CYS A 11 14.16 8.78 23.90
N LEU A 12 13.06 9.01 24.63
CA LEU A 12 11.70 8.75 24.16
C LEU A 12 11.23 9.73 23.07
N VAL A 13 11.83 10.92 23.01
CA VAL A 13 11.46 11.97 22.03
C VAL A 13 12.13 11.73 20.66
N HIS A 14 13.24 10.98 20.59
CA HIS A 14 14.02 10.77 19.37
C HIS A 14 13.60 9.57 18.52
N SER A 15 12.72 8.71 19.01
CA SER A 15 12.22 7.57 18.23
C SER A 15 11.03 7.95 17.35
N SER A 16 11.21 8.96 16.49
CA SER A 16 10.30 9.20 15.38
C SER A 16 10.68 8.25 14.24
N ASN A 17 10.15 7.03 14.27
CA ASN A 17 10.20 6.13 13.13
C ASN A 17 9.32 6.72 12.01
N SER A 18 9.91 7.51 11.13
CA SER A 18 9.21 7.94 9.91
C SER A 18 9.16 6.75 8.98
N LEU A 19 7.95 6.27 8.65
CA LEU A 19 7.78 5.23 7.65
C LEU A 19 8.14 5.81 6.28
N SER A 20 9.34 5.51 5.79
CA SER A 20 9.77 5.92 4.46
C SER A 20 9.09 5.06 3.40
N LEU A 21 8.80 5.63 2.24
CA LEU A 21 8.43 4.81 1.08
C LEU A 21 9.64 3.98 0.62
N PRO A 22 9.41 2.78 0.05
CA PRO A 22 10.46 2.02 -0.62
C PRO A 22 11.28 2.92 -1.54
N SER A 23 12.61 2.77 -1.51
CA SER A 23 13.52 3.61 -2.30
C SER A 23 13.32 3.48 -3.81
N THR A 24 12.73 2.37 -4.24
CA THR A 24 12.37 2.10 -5.64
C THR A 24 11.12 2.83 -6.11
N PHE A 25 10.30 3.37 -5.21
CA PHE A 25 9.10 4.12 -5.59
C PHE A 25 9.49 5.52 -6.05
N GLN A 26 8.98 5.91 -7.22
CA GLN A 26 9.14 7.26 -7.75
C GLN A 26 8.54 8.28 -6.77
N ARG A 27 9.28 9.36 -6.50
CA ARG A 27 8.83 10.48 -5.65
C ARG A 27 8.46 11.67 -6.52
N CYS A 28 7.45 12.42 -6.08
CA CYS A 28 6.97 13.63 -6.75
C CYS A 28 7.04 14.83 -5.81
N ASP A 29 7.52 15.97 -6.32
CA ASP A 29 7.53 17.23 -5.55
C ASP A 29 6.15 17.90 -5.68
N LYS A 30 5.46 18.04 -4.56
CA LYS A 30 4.14 18.68 -4.45
C LYS A 30 4.12 20.14 -4.93
N ARG A 31 5.28 20.81 -4.98
CA ARG A 31 5.40 22.22 -5.37
C ARG A 31 5.59 22.40 -6.87
N LYS A 32 5.81 21.33 -7.63
CA LYS A 32 5.97 21.41 -9.08
C LYS A 32 4.61 21.47 -9.76
N SER A 33 4.50 22.26 -10.82
CA SER A 33 3.26 22.44 -11.58
C SER A 33 2.73 21.14 -12.21
N ASN A 34 3.61 20.16 -12.47
CA ASN A 34 3.28 18.85 -13.02
C ASN A 34 3.07 17.77 -11.95
N PHE A 35 2.75 18.13 -10.71
CA PHE A 35 2.61 17.19 -9.60
C PHE A 35 1.64 16.04 -9.92
N ASN A 36 0.47 16.34 -10.49
CA ASN A 36 -0.55 15.32 -10.78
C ASN A 36 -0.09 14.31 -11.83
N ASP A 37 0.57 14.76 -12.90
CA ASP A 37 1.09 13.86 -13.93
C ASP A 37 2.23 12.99 -13.38
N CYS A 38 3.11 13.58 -12.56
CA CYS A 38 4.13 12.82 -11.85
C CYS A 38 3.49 11.76 -10.94
N LEU A 39 2.46 12.13 -10.18
CA LEU A 39 1.79 11.24 -9.23
C LEU A 39 1.12 10.07 -9.94
N SER A 40 0.41 10.31 -11.04
CA SER A 40 -0.18 9.25 -11.87
C SER A 40 0.87 8.26 -12.37
N SER A 41 2.01 8.76 -12.87
CA SER A 41 3.12 7.91 -13.32
C SER A 41 3.77 7.14 -12.16
N ALA A 42 3.96 7.79 -11.01
CA ALA A 42 4.52 7.17 -9.81
C ALA A 42 3.63 6.05 -9.27
N ILE A 43 2.29 6.23 -9.27
CA ILE A 43 1.32 5.20 -8.87
C ILE A 43 1.42 4.00 -9.81
N GLN A 44 1.40 4.22 -11.12
CA GLN A 44 1.51 3.14 -12.10
C GLN A 44 2.82 2.36 -11.92
N ASN A 45 3.94 3.08 -11.76
CA ASN A 45 5.24 2.47 -11.52
C ASN A 45 5.28 1.66 -10.21
N ALA A 46 4.76 2.21 -9.11
CA ALA A 46 4.70 1.53 -7.81
C ALA A 46 3.85 0.26 -7.89
N VAL A 47 2.68 0.29 -8.53
CA VAL A 47 1.81 -0.88 -8.69
C VAL A 47 2.47 -1.97 -9.53
N SER A 48 3.21 -1.61 -10.59
CA SER A 48 3.97 -2.61 -11.36
C SER A 48 5.07 -3.31 -10.56
N GLN A 49 5.69 -2.61 -9.60
CA GLN A 49 6.69 -3.20 -8.71
C GLN A 49 6.09 -4.22 -7.73
N LEU A 50 4.79 -4.09 -7.40
CA LEU A 50 4.07 -5.05 -6.56
C LEU A 50 3.79 -6.40 -7.27
N SER A 51 4.36 -6.64 -8.46
CA SER A 51 4.47 -7.99 -9.03
C SER A 51 5.32 -8.93 -8.18
N LYS A 52 6.11 -8.37 -7.27
CA LYS A 52 6.88 -9.09 -6.26
C LYS A 52 6.61 -8.48 -4.88
N PRO A 53 6.68 -9.28 -3.81
CA PRO A 53 6.53 -8.76 -2.45
C PRO A 53 7.71 -7.86 -2.07
N ILE A 54 7.44 -6.77 -1.36
CA ILE A 54 8.45 -5.89 -0.77
C ILE A 54 8.45 -6.14 0.75
N LYS A 55 9.14 -7.22 1.15
CA LYS A 55 9.09 -7.79 2.51
C LYS A 55 9.47 -6.81 3.61
N GLU A 56 10.46 -5.95 3.36
CA GLU A 56 10.93 -4.94 4.31
C GLU A 56 9.80 -3.98 4.75
N TYR A 57 8.84 -3.72 3.85
CA TYR A 57 7.71 -2.83 4.09
C TYR A 57 6.39 -3.58 4.34
N GLY A 58 6.44 -4.92 4.47
CA GLY A 58 5.25 -5.75 4.65
C GLY A 58 4.30 -5.75 3.45
N LEU A 59 4.76 -5.34 2.27
CA LEU A 59 3.90 -5.28 1.08
C LEU A 59 3.89 -6.65 0.38
N PRO A 60 2.73 -7.31 0.23
CA PRO A 60 2.62 -8.61 -0.42
C PRO A 60 2.71 -8.47 -1.95
N SER A 61 2.83 -9.59 -2.66
CA SER A 61 2.65 -9.59 -4.11
C SER A 61 1.18 -9.33 -4.48
N PHE A 62 0.98 -8.51 -5.49
CA PHE A 62 -0.31 -8.28 -6.14
C PHE A 62 -0.44 -9.13 -7.41
N GLU A 63 0.61 -9.87 -7.79
CA GLU A 63 0.60 -10.77 -8.95
C GLU A 63 1.18 -12.14 -8.55
N PRO A 64 0.34 -13.17 -8.37
CA PRO A 64 -1.11 -13.10 -8.21
C PRO A 64 -1.50 -12.60 -6.81
N PHE A 65 -2.62 -11.86 -6.73
CA PHE A 65 -3.25 -11.53 -5.47
C PHE A 65 -4.15 -12.68 -5.00
N LEU A 66 -3.85 -13.22 -3.82
CA LEU A 66 -4.53 -14.40 -3.27
C LEU A 66 -5.53 -13.98 -2.20
N ILE A 67 -6.79 -14.39 -2.37
CA ILE A 67 -7.85 -14.19 -1.37
C ILE A 67 -8.27 -15.56 -0.83
N PRO A 68 -7.98 -15.88 0.44
CA PRO A 68 -8.25 -17.21 1.00
C PRO A 68 -9.73 -17.58 0.99
N ALA A 69 -10.61 -16.63 1.34
CA ALA A 69 -12.05 -16.83 1.29
C ALA A 69 -12.79 -15.49 1.13
N VAL A 70 -13.86 -15.49 0.34
CA VAL A 70 -14.83 -14.40 0.22
C VAL A 70 -16.21 -15.02 0.32
N THR A 71 -17.07 -14.45 1.18
CA THR A 71 -18.49 -14.80 1.20
C THR A 71 -19.26 -13.59 0.70
N LEU A 72 -19.97 -13.74 -0.42
CA LEU A 72 -20.94 -12.77 -0.88
C LEU A 72 -22.30 -13.21 -0.35
N ASN A 73 -22.90 -12.37 0.49
CA ASN A 73 -24.20 -12.65 1.08
C ASN A 73 -25.31 -12.29 0.10
N SER A 74 -26.44 -12.98 0.27
CA SER A 74 -27.70 -12.76 -0.42
C SER A 74 -28.12 -11.28 -0.43
N GLY A 75 -28.59 -10.82 -1.59
CA GLY A 75 -29.19 -9.48 -1.75
C GLY A 75 -30.70 -9.48 -1.44
N ILE A 76 -31.31 -8.30 -1.44
CA ILE A 76 -32.72 -8.09 -1.05
C ILE A 76 -33.71 -8.98 -1.85
N ASN A 77 -33.42 -9.24 -3.12
CA ASN A 77 -34.32 -9.98 -4.04
C ASN A 77 -33.79 -11.36 -4.45
N VAL A 78 -32.66 -11.81 -3.89
CA VAL A 78 -32.02 -13.09 -4.24
C VAL A 78 -31.44 -13.74 -2.99
N SER A 79 -32.01 -14.88 -2.58
CA SER A 79 -31.55 -15.68 -1.44
C SER A 79 -30.48 -16.69 -1.88
N MET A 80 -29.32 -16.19 -2.30
CA MET A 80 -28.17 -17.03 -2.63
C MET A 80 -26.89 -16.47 -2.02
N ASP A 81 -26.32 -17.19 -1.06
CA ASP A 81 -24.99 -16.92 -0.53
C ASP A 81 -23.93 -17.61 -1.39
N GLN A 82 -22.90 -16.87 -1.79
CA GLN A 82 -21.81 -17.38 -2.63
C GLN A 82 -20.51 -17.40 -1.83
N LYS A 83 -19.97 -18.60 -1.62
CA LYS A 83 -18.69 -18.79 -0.93
C LYS A 83 -17.60 -19.13 -1.93
N PHE A 84 -16.63 -18.24 -2.05
CA PHE A 84 -15.43 -18.43 -2.87
C PHE A 84 -14.24 -18.72 -1.95
N THR A 85 -13.44 -19.72 -2.28
CA THR A 85 -12.20 -20.06 -1.55
C THR A 85 -11.02 -20.10 -2.50
N ASN A 86 -9.83 -19.78 -1.98
CA ASN A 86 -8.57 -19.81 -2.73
C ASN A 86 -8.61 -19.01 -4.05
N TYR A 87 -9.25 -17.84 -4.03
CA TYR A 87 -9.41 -17.03 -5.22
C TYR A 87 -8.09 -16.39 -5.62
N ARG A 88 -7.73 -16.52 -6.91
CA ARG A 88 -6.49 -16.03 -7.49
C ARG A 88 -6.79 -14.96 -8.51
N ILE A 89 -6.36 -13.74 -8.23
CA ILE A 89 -6.51 -12.60 -9.14
C ILE A 89 -5.16 -12.30 -9.80
N THR A 90 -5.13 -12.26 -11.11
CA THR A 90 -3.95 -11.95 -11.95
C THR A 90 -4.20 -10.69 -12.78
N GLY A 91 -3.15 -10.16 -13.39
CA GLY A 91 -3.18 -8.95 -14.22
C GLY A 91 -3.29 -7.64 -13.42
N ARG A 92 -3.12 -7.68 -12.10
CA ARG A 92 -3.34 -6.53 -11.20
C ARG A 92 -2.22 -5.50 -11.21
N THR A 93 -1.07 -5.85 -11.78
CA THR A 93 0.11 -4.97 -11.86
C THR A 93 0.20 -4.21 -13.19
N ASN A 94 -0.67 -4.53 -14.15
CA ASN A 94 -0.76 -3.87 -15.47
C ASN A 94 -1.90 -2.84 -15.47
N ILE A 95 -1.77 -1.82 -14.62
CA ILE A 95 -2.77 -0.74 -14.55
C ILE A 95 -2.40 0.44 -15.45
N THR A 96 -3.41 1.14 -15.93
CA THR A 96 -3.27 2.51 -16.45
C THR A 96 -3.81 3.46 -15.40
N SER A 97 -2.98 4.37 -14.88
CA SER A 97 -3.48 5.37 -13.93
C SER A 97 -4.42 6.33 -14.65
N THR A 98 -5.64 6.50 -14.12
CA THR A 98 -6.43 7.69 -14.42
C THR A 98 -5.76 8.91 -13.75
N LYS A 99 -6.00 10.11 -14.28
CA LYS A 99 -5.37 11.33 -13.74
C LYS A 99 -5.59 11.46 -12.24
N ALA A 100 -4.51 11.69 -11.50
CA ALA A 100 -4.59 12.07 -10.10
C ALA A 100 -5.28 13.44 -10.01
N THR A 101 -6.30 13.54 -9.17
CA THR A 101 -7.06 14.78 -8.90
C THR A 101 -6.70 15.30 -7.53
#